data_AF-A0A7D4L144-F1
#
_entry.id   AF-A0A7D4L144-F1
#
_cell.length_a   1.000
_cell.length_b   1.000
_cell.length_c   1.000
_cell.angle_alpha   90.00
_cell.angle_beta   90.00
_cell.angle_gamma   90.00
#
_symmetry.space_group_name_H-M   'P 1'
#
loop_
_entity.id
_entity.type
_entity.pdbx_description
1 polymer ?
#
loop_
_entity_poly.entity_id
_entity_poly.type
_entity_poly.pdbx_seq_one_letter_code
_entity_poly.pdbx_strand_id
1 'polypeptide(L)'
;MNKHQRSWLAFANSKVCRHANAIHDKGFINWGMKDNFHFSVGDIIYLFVSNERRVMFQMEVIAENCPREDQYYWVIDAPNDRTYKLLLRKEYNGEELNESVLEKNGFKGGGSIQNPTYKNERLLSYIESVFDKVEFALIGLPTLANRPILYVDLFSGRYVSTRIGHEVFNLDKNPVDGRYYGYCPAYGNVSISELGARPLEESISGVIVVYTKKMIGSSDRELIAFCDNATIHRKGIYDDNLQRTIEENGEKSVCSFAIESDTLFNLSGLDEKFVIHVADYSTWMFRQQRFYKGTYPKLDDKIISYIEAYLKKEESEDDLSYQEAIQDITLDDEDNFKVLLSGKNKMKALYLFTHRCYSRFTYPGGLVFSFKL
;
A
#
# COMPACT_ATOMS: atom_id res chain seq x y z
N MET A 1 -29.82 3.26 0.68
CA MET A 1 -29.56 4.37 1.61
C MET A 1 -28.06 4.42 1.84
N ASN A 2 -27.36 5.46 1.40
CA ASN A 2 -25.94 5.63 1.69
C ASN A 2 -25.80 5.78 3.20
N LYS A 3 -25.33 4.72 3.86
CA LYS A 3 -25.00 4.75 5.29
C LYS A 3 -23.80 5.70 5.40
N HIS A 4 -23.98 6.85 6.05
CA HIS A 4 -22.86 7.75 6.29
C HIS A 4 -21.76 6.98 7.00
N GLN A 5 -20.56 7.02 6.43
CA GLN A 5 -19.34 6.53 7.05
C GLN A 5 -19.18 7.21 8.41
N ARG A 6 -19.04 6.42 9.47
CA ARG A 6 -18.88 6.92 10.84
C ARG A 6 -17.48 6.65 11.35
N SER A 7 -17.01 7.57 12.17
CA SER A 7 -15.81 7.39 13.00
C SER A 7 -16.19 6.90 14.39
N TRP A 8 -15.44 5.94 14.89
CA TRP A 8 -15.64 5.30 16.18
C TRP A 8 -14.36 5.29 16.99
N LEU A 9 -14.49 5.35 18.31
CA LEU A 9 -13.41 5.05 19.25
C LEU A 9 -13.71 3.73 19.94
N ALA A 10 -12.77 2.78 19.88
CA ALA A 10 -12.88 1.47 20.49
C ALA A 10 -11.70 1.17 21.42
N PHE A 11 -11.94 0.36 22.45
CA PHE A 11 -10.94 0.02 23.47
C PHE A 11 -10.33 -1.36 23.24
N ALA A 12 -9.06 -1.38 22.88
CA ALA A 12 -8.27 -2.60 22.71
C ALA A 12 -7.67 -3.03 24.06
N ASN A 13 -8.30 -4.02 24.69
CA ASN A 13 -7.85 -4.57 25.96
C ASN A 13 -6.73 -5.61 25.75
N SER A 14 -5.51 -5.22 26.13
CA SER A 14 -4.29 -6.00 25.96
C SER A 14 -4.21 -7.21 26.89
N LYS A 15 -5.06 -7.27 27.93
CA LYS A 15 -5.22 -8.46 28.78
C LYS A 15 -6.10 -9.54 28.14
N VAL A 16 -6.85 -9.19 27.10
CA VAL A 16 -7.77 -10.12 26.39
C VAL A 16 -7.15 -10.57 25.08
N CYS A 17 -6.65 -9.63 24.28
CA CYS A 17 -5.99 -9.91 23.02
C CYS A 17 -4.82 -8.94 22.81
N ARG A 18 -3.71 -9.43 22.26
CA ARG A 18 -2.52 -8.65 21.90
C ARG A 18 -2.75 -7.93 20.57
N HIS A 19 -3.70 -6.98 20.56
CA HIS A 19 -4.16 -6.30 19.35
C HIS A 19 -3.03 -5.68 18.53
N ALA A 20 -2.08 -4.97 19.18
CA ALA A 20 -0.95 -4.37 18.47
C ALA A 20 -0.13 -5.42 17.69
N ASN A 21 0.20 -6.55 18.33
CA ASN A 21 0.92 -7.65 17.67
C ASN A 21 0.12 -8.22 16.49
N ALA A 22 -1.19 -8.42 16.66
CA ALA A 22 -2.06 -8.92 15.59
C ALA A 22 -2.09 -7.95 14.40
N ILE A 23 -2.20 -6.66 14.68
CA ILE A 23 -2.21 -5.58 13.70
C ILE A 23 -0.87 -5.50 12.96
N HIS A 24 0.26 -5.56 13.67
CA HIS A 24 1.59 -5.50 13.08
C HIS A 24 1.93 -6.72 12.21
N ASP A 25 1.47 -7.90 12.62
CA ASP A 25 1.74 -9.15 11.89
C ASP A 25 0.79 -9.35 10.69
N LYS A 26 -0.51 -9.02 10.85
CA LYS A 26 -1.54 -9.29 9.83
C LYS A 26 -2.02 -8.09 9.04
N GLY A 27 -1.78 -6.87 9.53
CA GLY A 27 -2.39 -5.65 9.00
C GLY A 27 -3.89 -5.52 9.29
N PHE A 28 -4.50 -6.43 10.05
CA PHE A 28 -5.91 -6.40 10.41
C PHE A 28 -6.20 -7.10 11.75
N ILE A 29 -7.39 -6.86 12.31
CA ILE A 29 -7.96 -7.63 13.44
C ILE A 29 -9.43 -7.96 13.23
N ASN A 30 -9.93 -8.96 13.97
CA ASN A 30 -11.34 -9.31 14.01
C ASN A 30 -12.01 -8.75 15.27
N TRP A 31 -12.98 -7.87 15.10
CA TRP A 31 -13.72 -7.27 16.20
C TRP A 31 -15.07 -7.96 16.40
N GLY A 32 -15.34 -8.43 17.61
CA GLY A 32 -16.58 -9.17 17.91
C GLY A 32 -17.83 -8.31 17.68
N MET A 33 -18.85 -8.89 17.06
CA MET A 33 -20.16 -8.25 16.90
C MET A 33 -20.94 -8.32 18.22
N LYS A 34 -21.52 -7.19 18.66
CA LYS A 34 -22.34 -7.11 19.87
C LYS A 34 -23.60 -6.28 19.63
N ASP A 35 -24.66 -6.52 20.40
CA ASP A 35 -25.96 -5.87 20.21
C ASP A 35 -25.95 -4.34 20.43
N ASN A 36 -24.95 -3.82 21.14
CA ASN A 36 -24.92 -2.42 21.58
C ASN A 36 -24.13 -1.48 20.65
N PHE A 37 -23.43 -2.00 19.65
CA PHE A 37 -22.82 -1.20 18.60
C PHE A 37 -22.86 -1.97 17.28
N HIS A 38 -23.04 -1.25 16.18
CA HIS A 38 -23.09 -1.85 14.86
C HIS A 38 -22.22 -1.03 13.94
N PHE A 39 -21.07 -1.59 13.59
CA PHE A 39 -20.24 -1.04 12.54
C PHE A 39 -20.82 -1.36 11.17
N SER A 40 -20.34 -0.63 10.17
CA SER A 40 -20.68 -0.82 8.76
C SER A 40 -19.39 -0.89 7.96
N VAL A 41 -19.38 -1.65 6.86
CA VAL A 41 -18.29 -1.54 5.88
C VAL A 41 -18.05 -0.08 5.51
N GLY A 42 -16.78 0.34 5.56
CA GLY A 42 -16.32 1.70 5.36
C GLY A 42 -16.15 2.52 6.66
N ASP A 43 -16.78 2.15 7.77
CA ASP A 43 -16.61 2.89 9.05
C ASP A 43 -15.14 2.91 9.49
N ILE A 44 -14.72 4.04 10.09
CA ILE A 44 -13.38 4.25 10.62
C ILE A 44 -13.37 3.99 12.11
N ILE A 45 -12.43 3.15 12.58
CA ILE A 45 -12.30 2.77 13.98
C ILE A 45 -10.92 3.20 14.50
N TYR A 46 -10.92 4.09 15.48
CA TYR A 46 -9.74 4.46 16.26
C TYR A 46 -9.58 3.53 17.46
N LEU A 47 -8.42 2.90 17.61
CA LEU A 47 -8.15 1.96 18.71
C LEU A 47 -7.33 2.62 19.81
N PHE A 48 -7.94 2.77 20.99
CA PHE A 48 -7.23 3.06 22.24
C PHE A 48 -6.63 1.77 22.80
N VAL A 49 -5.30 1.69 22.86
CA VAL A 49 -4.57 0.49 23.28
C VAL A 49 -4.27 0.55 24.77
N SER A 50 -4.79 -0.41 25.52
CA SER A 50 -4.87 -0.30 26.98
C SER A 50 -3.53 -0.31 27.73
N ASN A 51 -2.52 -1.04 27.26
CA ASN A 51 -1.19 -1.08 27.89
C ASN A 51 -0.35 0.15 27.53
N GLU A 52 -0.58 0.74 26.36
CA GLU A 52 0.10 1.94 25.87
C GLU A 52 -0.60 3.23 26.30
N ARG A 53 -1.85 3.13 26.78
CA ARG A 53 -2.69 4.25 27.24
C ARG A 53 -2.78 5.39 26.21
N ARG A 54 -2.92 5.03 24.93
CA ARG A 54 -3.03 5.98 23.82
C ARG A 54 -3.83 5.42 22.66
N VAL A 55 -4.34 6.30 21.80
CA VAL A 55 -4.87 5.88 20.49
C VAL A 55 -3.71 5.70 19.53
N MET A 56 -3.58 4.49 18.98
CA MET A 56 -2.45 4.13 18.11
C MET A 56 -2.86 3.87 16.67
N PHE A 57 -4.07 3.35 16.47
CA PHE A 57 -4.43 2.79 15.18
C PHE A 57 -5.71 3.44 14.66
N GLN A 58 -5.70 3.84 13.40
CA GLN A 58 -6.89 4.10 12.60
C GLN A 58 -7.13 2.86 11.74
N MET A 59 -8.33 2.30 11.80
CA MET A 59 -8.74 1.10 11.08
C MET A 59 -9.95 1.40 10.21
N GLU A 60 -10.18 0.61 9.18
CA GLU A 60 -11.41 0.62 8.38
C GLU A 60 -12.09 -0.75 8.44
N VAL A 61 -13.42 -0.74 8.57
CA VAL A 61 -14.23 -1.96 8.48
C VAL A 61 -14.30 -2.38 7.01
N ILE A 62 -13.67 -3.50 6.65
CA ILE A 62 -13.65 -4.01 5.27
C ILE A 62 -14.60 -5.19 5.05
N ALA A 63 -15.02 -5.85 6.13
CA ALA A 63 -15.98 -6.94 6.07
C ALA A 63 -16.80 -7.05 7.37
N GLU A 64 -18.01 -7.56 7.22
CA GLU A 64 -18.93 -7.86 8.31
C GLU A 64 -19.25 -9.36 8.33
N ASN A 65 -19.62 -9.89 9.49
CA ASN A 65 -20.12 -11.26 9.68
C ASN A 65 -19.12 -12.35 9.26
N CYS A 66 -17.83 -12.05 9.37
CA CYS A 66 -16.75 -12.96 9.01
C CYS A 66 -16.29 -13.81 10.21
N PRO A 67 -15.77 -15.02 9.97
CA PRO A 67 -15.13 -15.79 11.03
C PRO A 67 -13.90 -15.05 11.57
N ARG A 68 -13.56 -15.31 12.83
CA ARG A 68 -12.34 -14.80 13.45
C ARG A 68 -11.10 -15.41 12.76
N GLU A 69 -10.05 -14.62 12.60
CA GLU A 69 -8.74 -15.04 12.06
C GLU A 69 -7.58 -14.59 12.96
N ASP A 70 -7.86 -13.93 14.09
CA ASP A 70 -6.87 -13.40 15.03
C ASP A 70 -6.74 -14.19 16.33
N GLN A 71 -7.25 -15.43 16.38
CA GLN A 71 -7.32 -16.23 17.62
C GLN A 71 -5.96 -16.43 18.28
N TYR A 72 -4.90 -16.52 17.47
CA TYR A 72 -3.53 -16.75 17.93
C TYR A 72 -3.01 -15.66 18.89
N TYR A 73 -3.52 -14.43 18.79
CA TYR A 73 -3.08 -13.30 19.62
C TYR A 73 -3.93 -13.11 20.88
N TRP A 74 -4.96 -13.94 21.07
CA TRP A 74 -5.77 -13.91 22.28
C TRP A 74 -4.97 -14.46 23.47
N VAL A 75 -5.10 -13.77 24.61
CA VAL A 75 -4.46 -14.15 25.88
C VAL A 75 -5.37 -15.09 26.67
N ILE A 76 -6.69 -14.94 26.50
CA ILE A 76 -7.73 -15.84 27.00
C ILE A 76 -8.30 -16.67 25.84
N ASP A 77 -9.19 -17.62 26.12
CA ASP A 77 -9.85 -18.38 25.06
C ASP A 77 -10.57 -17.44 24.07
N ALA A 78 -10.20 -17.55 22.80
CA ALA A 78 -10.79 -16.75 21.74
C ALA A 78 -12.27 -17.14 21.53
N PRO A 79 -13.21 -16.17 21.55
CA PRO A 79 -14.59 -16.45 21.22
C PRO A 79 -14.74 -16.96 19.79
N ASN A 80 -15.64 -17.92 19.61
CA ASN A 80 -16.06 -18.40 18.29
C ASN A 80 -17.26 -17.57 17.78
N ASP A 81 -17.11 -16.25 17.77
CA ASP A 81 -18.13 -15.29 17.37
C ASP A 81 -18.00 -14.84 15.91
N ARG A 82 -19.07 -14.25 15.38
CA ARG A 82 -19.02 -13.51 14.12
C ARG A 82 -18.45 -12.13 14.36
N THR A 83 -17.64 -11.66 13.42
CA THR A 83 -16.79 -10.49 13.62
C THR A 83 -16.86 -9.51 12.45
N TYR A 84 -16.46 -8.28 12.74
CA TYR A 84 -16.00 -7.31 11.76
C TYR A 84 -14.52 -7.54 11.46
N LYS A 85 -14.12 -7.41 10.19
CA LYS A 85 -12.70 -7.36 9.82
C LYS A 85 -12.27 -5.91 9.72
N LEU A 86 -11.38 -5.49 10.62
CA LEU A 86 -10.84 -4.14 10.69
C LEU A 86 -9.45 -4.14 10.06
N LEU A 87 -9.31 -3.54 8.88
CA LEU A 87 -8.04 -3.35 8.19
C LEU A 87 -7.36 -2.08 8.73
N LEU A 88 -6.09 -2.17 9.10
CA LEU A 88 -5.36 -1.01 9.59
C LEU A 88 -5.16 0.00 8.42
N ARG A 89 -5.32 1.29 8.69
CA ARG A 89 -5.21 2.42 7.72
C ARG A 89 -4.11 3.42 8.06
N LYS A 90 -3.89 3.68 9.35
CA LYS A 90 -2.76 4.48 9.85
C LYS A 90 -2.33 4.00 11.23
N GLU A 91 -1.03 4.09 11.51
CA GLU A 91 -0.48 3.93 12.86
C GLU A 91 0.17 5.23 13.31
N TYR A 92 -0.13 5.66 14.53
CA TYR A 92 0.43 6.86 15.15
C TYR A 92 1.26 6.49 16.37
N ASN A 93 2.51 6.96 16.38
CA ASN A 93 3.47 6.68 17.44
C ASN A 93 3.86 7.91 18.27
N GLY A 94 3.26 9.07 18.03
CA GLY A 94 3.52 10.28 18.81
C GLY A 94 2.73 10.36 20.12
N GLU A 95 2.88 11.50 20.80
CA GLU A 95 2.34 11.72 22.14
C GLU A 95 1.02 12.51 22.16
N GLU A 96 0.58 13.08 21.02
CA GLU A 96 -0.65 13.92 20.95
C GLU A 96 -1.93 13.11 21.20
N LEU A 97 -1.86 11.78 21.11
CA LEU A 97 -2.98 10.85 21.34
C LEU A 97 -2.82 10.02 22.61
N ASN A 98 -1.93 10.43 23.51
CA ASN A 98 -1.86 9.86 24.84
C ASN A 98 -3.10 10.23 25.66
N GLU A 99 -3.45 9.36 26.61
CA GLU A 99 -4.64 9.53 27.44
C GLU A 99 -4.74 10.91 28.09
N SER A 100 -3.66 11.45 28.65
CA SER A 100 -3.66 12.76 29.31
C SER A 100 -4.00 13.92 28.37
N VAL A 101 -3.70 13.78 27.07
CA VAL A 101 -4.06 14.76 26.03
C VAL A 101 -5.49 14.54 25.55
N LEU A 102 -5.89 13.28 25.40
CA LEU A 102 -7.26 12.91 25.05
C LEU A 102 -8.27 13.38 26.12
N GLU A 103 -7.92 13.30 27.40
CA GLU A 103 -8.75 13.77 28.52
C GLU A 103 -9.10 15.25 28.40
N LYS A 104 -8.12 16.08 28.00
CA LYS A 104 -8.32 17.51 27.71
C LYS A 104 -9.27 17.76 26.54
N ASN A 105 -9.41 16.77 25.65
CA ASN A 105 -10.29 16.79 24.48
C ASN A 105 -11.60 16.01 24.68
N GLY A 106 -11.94 15.67 25.93
CA GLY A 106 -13.23 15.08 26.29
C GLY A 106 -13.22 13.56 26.42
N PHE A 107 -12.06 12.92 26.41
CA PHE A 107 -11.94 11.51 26.78
C PHE A 107 -12.21 11.33 28.28
N LYS A 108 -13.13 10.44 28.63
CA LYS A 108 -13.55 10.22 30.03
C LYS A 108 -12.91 8.98 30.67
N GLY A 109 -12.21 8.15 29.88
CA GLY A 109 -11.60 6.90 30.34
C GLY A 109 -12.59 5.92 31.01
N GLY A 110 -12.06 4.92 31.71
CA GLY A 110 -12.83 4.02 32.56
C GLY A 110 -13.94 3.22 31.84
N GLY A 111 -15.13 3.13 32.44
CA GLY A 111 -16.26 2.40 31.86
C GLY A 111 -16.82 2.97 30.55
N SER A 112 -16.46 4.21 30.20
CA SER A 112 -17.01 4.91 29.03
C SER A 112 -16.53 4.37 27.67
N ILE A 113 -15.49 3.51 27.69
CA ILE A 113 -14.88 2.92 26.49
C ILE A 113 -15.08 1.40 26.41
N GLN A 114 -15.83 0.79 27.34
CA GLN A 114 -16.13 -0.65 27.29
C GLN A 114 -16.83 -1.06 25.99
N ASN A 115 -17.56 -0.12 25.39
CA ASN A 115 -18.19 -0.28 24.09
C ASN A 115 -17.67 0.78 23.13
N PRO A 116 -17.43 0.41 21.86
CA PRO A 116 -17.16 1.37 20.81
C PRO A 116 -18.19 2.50 20.77
N THR A 117 -17.73 3.74 20.58
CA THR A 117 -18.59 4.92 20.58
C THR A 117 -18.23 5.89 19.46
N TYR A 118 -19.25 6.46 18.83
CA TYR A 118 -19.14 7.54 17.83
C TYR A 118 -19.69 8.88 18.35
N LYS A 119 -20.19 8.92 19.60
CA LYS A 119 -21.02 10.03 20.11
C LYS A 119 -20.23 11.26 20.52
N ASN A 120 -18.93 11.13 20.75
CA ASN A 120 -18.08 12.24 21.18
C ASN A 120 -17.40 12.86 19.96
N GLU A 121 -18.16 13.65 19.21
CA GLU A 121 -17.71 14.28 17.97
C GLU A 121 -16.45 15.13 18.18
N ARG A 122 -16.40 15.94 19.26
CA ARG A 122 -15.22 16.76 19.58
C ARG A 122 -13.95 15.93 19.74
N LEU A 123 -14.02 14.82 20.47
CA LEU A 123 -12.88 13.94 20.67
C LEU A 123 -12.48 13.26 19.36
N LEU A 124 -13.45 12.78 18.58
CA LEU A 124 -13.19 12.10 17.31
C LEU A 124 -12.58 13.04 16.29
N SER A 125 -13.09 14.27 16.15
CA SER A 125 -12.50 15.30 15.28
C SER A 125 -11.08 15.68 15.70
N TYR A 126 -10.78 15.69 17.00
CA TYR A 126 -9.40 15.89 17.48
C TYR A 126 -8.50 14.73 17.05
N ILE A 127 -8.93 13.48 17.28
CA ILE A 127 -8.17 12.28 16.89
C ILE A 127 -7.94 12.26 15.37
N GLU A 128 -8.99 12.50 14.59
CA GLU A 128 -8.93 12.66 13.12
C GLU A 128 -7.88 13.68 12.71
N SER A 129 -7.92 14.90 13.29
CA SER A 129 -6.97 15.95 12.94
C SER A 129 -5.51 15.60 13.21
N VAL A 130 -5.23 14.70 14.18
CA VAL A 130 -3.88 14.20 14.42
C VAL A 130 -3.52 13.14 13.37
N PHE A 131 -4.43 12.20 13.08
CA PHE A 131 -4.23 11.19 12.03
C PHE A 131 -4.18 11.77 10.62
N ASP A 132 -4.76 12.94 10.36
CA ASP A 132 -4.64 13.63 9.07
C ASP A 132 -3.22 14.14 8.81
N LYS A 133 -2.45 14.42 9.88
CA LYS A 133 -1.02 14.76 9.79
C LYS A 133 -0.14 13.52 9.58
N VAL A 134 -0.69 12.32 9.79
CA VAL A 134 0.01 11.06 9.57
C VAL A 134 -0.22 10.66 8.12
N GLU A 135 0.87 10.51 7.35
CA GLU A 135 0.79 9.95 6.01
C GLU A 135 0.06 8.60 6.08
N PHE A 136 -0.75 8.28 5.06
CA PHE A 136 -1.42 6.98 4.98
C PHE A 136 -0.35 5.90 5.17
N ALA A 137 -0.43 5.15 6.26
CA ALA A 137 0.37 3.95 6.28
C ALA A 137 -0.29 3.01 5.26
N LEU A 138 0.42 2.75 4.16
CA LEU A 138 0.07 1.71 3.20
C LEU A 138 0.10 0.37 3.95
N ILE A 139 -1.01 0.02 4.59
CA ILE A 139 -0.96 -0.98 5.64
C ILE A 139 -1.37 -2.37 5.17
N GLY A 140 -0.65 -3.31 5.77
CA GLY A 140 -0.34 -4.65 5.29
C GLY A 140 1.16 -4.76 5.01
N LEU A 141 1.84 -3.63 4.79
CA LEU A 141 3.25 -3.60 4.46
C LEU A 141 4.04 -2.81 5.51
N PRO A 142 5.22 -3.32 5.91
CA PRO A 142 6.17 -2.53 6.71
C PRO A 142 6.45 -1.16 6.07
N THR A 143 7.04 -0.20 6.80
CA THR A 143 7.63 0.99 6.15
C THR A 143 8.58 0.54 5.02
N LEU A 144 8.83 1.37 3.99
CA LEU A 144 9.75 0.98 2.90
C LEU A 144 11.10 0.49 3.47
N ALA A 145 11.57 1.14 4.53
CA ALA A 145 12.74 0.75 5.32
C ALA A 145 12.68 -0.66 5.95
N ASN A 146 11.50 -1.20 6.23
CA ASN A 146 11.30 -2.52 6.83
C ASN A 146 10.79 -3.57 5.84
N ARG A 147 10.45 -3.19 4.60
CA ARG A 147 10.02 -4.15 3.56
C ARG A 147 11.19 -4.97 3.04
N PRO A 148 10.97 -6.24 2.65
CA PRO A 148 11.94 -6.97 1.86
C PRO A 148 12.15 -6.29 0.50
N ILE A 149 13.38 -6.28 -0.01
CA ILE A 149 13.72 -5.72 -1.31
C ILE A 149 14.40 -6.80 -2.16
N LEU A 150 13.91 -6.96 -3.39
CA LEU A 150 14.53 -7.74 -4.44
C LEU A 150 15.11 -6.79 -5.48
N TYR A 151 16.42 -6.85 -5.67
CA TYR A 151 17.11 -6.09 -6.72
C TYR A 151 17.26 -6.98 -7.95
N VAL A 152 16.89 -6.47 -9.13
CA VAL A 152 16.92 -7.20 -10.40
C VAL A 152 17.73 -6.41 -11.43
N ASP A 153 18.71 -7.06 -12.05
CA ASP A 153 19.55 -6.50 -13.10
C ASP A 153 19.02 -6.91 -14.46
N LEU A 154 18.46 -5.95 -15.19
CA LEU A 154 17.89 -6.17 -16.52
C LEU A 154 18.97 -5.99 -17.58
N PHE A 155 18.83 -6.77 -18.65
CA PHE A 155 19.64 -6.64 -19.86
C PHE A 155 21.15 -6.85 -19.62
N SER A 156 21.52 -7.67 -18.64
CA SER A 156 22.92 -8.03 -18.36
C SER A 156 23.24 -9.50 -18.65
N GLY A 157 22.24 -10.31 -18.99
CA GLY A 157 22.39 -11.71 -19.40
C GLY A 157 23.02 -11.89 -20.80
N ARG A 158 23.29 -13.13 -21.19
CA ARG A 158 23.91 -13.45 -22.50
C ARG A 158 22.95 -13.21 -23.69
N TYR A 159 21.64 -13.16 -23.43
CA TYR A 159 20.56 -13.00 -24.43
C TYR A 159 20.34 -11.55 -24.89
N VAL A 160 21.22 -10.62 -24.49
CA VAL A 160 21.03 -9.17 -24.64
C VAL A 160 21.37 -8.66 -26.05
N SER A 161 22.09 -9.43 -26.87
CA SER A 161 22.49 -8.97 -28.20
C SER A 161 21.32 -8.84 -29.18
N THR A 162 20.19 -9.51 -28.93
CA THR A 162 19.00 -9.48 -29.82
C THR A 162 17.78 -8.81 -29.18
N ARG A 163 17.79 -8.54 -27.85
CA ARG A 163 16.59 -8.15 -27.08
C ARG A 163 15.41 -9.11 -27.27
N ILE A 164 15.69 -10.40 -27.38
CA ILE A 164 14.69 -11.46 -27.48
C ILE A 164 14.88 -12.30 -26.21
N GLY A 165 13.91 -12.23 -25.30
CA GLY A 165 14.02 -12.90 -24.01
C GLY A 165 12.90 -12.51 -23.05
N HIS A 166 12.77 -13.23 -21.94
CA HIS A 166 11.64 -13.05 -21.02
C HIS A 166 11.65 -11.68 -20.33
N GLU A 167 12.85 -11.10 -20.13
CA GLU A 167 13.04 -9.81 -19.46
C GLU A 167 12.46 -8.60 -20.23
N VAL A 168 12.15 -8.76 -21.52
CA VAL A 168 11.60 -7.66 -22.33
C VAL A 168 10.25 -7.17 -21.81
N PHE A 169 9.50 -8.04 -21.13
CA PHE A 169 8.19 -7.71 -20.58
C PHE A 169 8.24 -7.11 -19.16
N ASN A 170 9.41 -7.01 -18.51
CA ASN A 170 9.49 -6.65 -17.09
C ASN A 170 9.00 -5.24 -16.77
N LEU A 171 9.11 -4.33 -17.74
CA LEU A 171 8.77 -2.92 -17.58
C LEU A 171 7.43 -2.55 -18.22
N ASP A 172 6.85 -3.47 -19.00
CA ASP A 172 5.66 -3.22 -19.78
C ASP A 172 4.42 -3.67 -19.01
N LYS A 173 3.40 -2.81 -19.04
CA LYS A 173 2.08 -3.14 -18.52
C LYS A 173 1.45 -4.18 -19.43
N ASN A 174 0.99 -5.29 -18.86
CA ASN A 174 0.40 -6.36 -19.64
C ASN A 174 -0.93 -5.88 -20.28
N PRO A 175 -1.13 -6.09 -21.59
CA PRO A 175 -2.32 -5.61 -22.28
C PRO A 175 -3.60 -6.39 -21.94
N VAL A 176 -3.49 -7.60 -21.39
CA VAL A 176 -4.63 -8.47 -21.10
C VAL A 176 -5.38 -8.02 -19.85
N ASP A 177 -4.65 -7.71 -18.78
CA ASP A 177 -5.23 -7.41 -17.46
C ASP A 177 -4.73 -6.11 -16.84
N GLY A 178 -3.75 -5.44 -17.46
CA GLY A 178 -3.18 -4.21 -16.97
C GLY A 178 -2.20 -4.37 -15.80
N ARG A 179 -1.70 -5.56 -15.50
CA ARG A 179 -0.72 -5.79 -14.42
C ARG A 179 0.72 -5.84 -14.96
N TYR A 180 1.71 -5.80 -14.08
CA TYR A 180 3.12 -5.93 -14.43
C TYR A 180 3.64 -7.32 -14.04
N TYR A 181 4.36 -7.95 -14.97
CA TYR A 181 4.87 -9.32 -14.84
C TYR A 181 6.38 -9.37 -15.08
N GLY A 182 7.15 -9.40 -13.99
CA GLY A 182 8.60 -9.44 -14.04
C GLY A 182 9.17 -10.85 -14.10
N TYR A 183 10.04 -11.07 -15.07
CA TYR A 183 10.94 -12.21 -15.12
C TYR A 183 12.16 -11.99 -14.21
N CYS A 184 12.59 -13.05 -13.53
CA CYS A 184 13.83 -13.08 -12.76
C CYS A 184 14.64 -14.34 -13.19
N PRO A 185 15.85 -14.20 -13.78
CA PRO A 185 16.54 -15.27 -14.49
C PRO A 185 16.86 -16.58 -13.73
N ALA A 186 16.86 -17.68 -14.49
CA ALA A 186 16.39 -19.01 -14.08
C ALA A 186 17.36 -19.99 -13.38
N TYR A 187 18.65 -19.69 -13.18
CA TYR A 187 19.50 -20.62 -12.44
C TYR A 187 19.21 -20.51 -10.93
N GLY A 188 18.17 -21.23 -10.51
CA GLY A 188 17.57 -21.11 -9.19
C GLY A 188 16.43 -20.10 -9.25
N ASN A 189 15.21 -20.61 -9.12
CA ASN A 189 14.05 -19.98 -8.48
C ASN A 189 14.40 -18.79 -7.57
N VAL A 190 13.52 -17.79 -7.51
CA VAL A 190 13.73 -16.68 -6.56
C VAL A 190 13.71 -17.26 -5.14
N SER A 191 14.73 -16.93 -4.36
CA SER A 191 14.85 -17.42 -2.98
C SER A 191 13.96 -16.57 -2.09
N ILE A 192 12.66 -16.83 -2.10
CA ILE A 192 11.69 -16.05 -1.32
C ILE A 192 11.90 -16.17 0.20
N SER A 193 12.67 -17.15 0.67
CA SER A 193 13.11 -17.22 2.07
C SER A 193 14.06 -16.08 2.45
N GLU A 194 14.88 -15.58 1.52
CA GLU A 194 15.70 -14.36 1.73
C GLU A 194 14.83 -13.10 1.86
N LEU A 195 13.58 -13.17 1.41
CA LEU A 195 12.58 -12.11 1.51
C LEU A 195 11.70 -12.28 2.77
N GLY A 196 11.92 -13.32 3.57
CA GLY A 196 11.16 -13.59 4.80
C GLY A 196 10.04 -14.63 4.66
N ALA A 197 9.90 -15.28 3.50
CA ALA A 197 8.88 -16.31 3.32
C ALA A 197 9.18 -17.57 4.14
N ARG A 198 8.14 -18.21 4.67
CA ARG A 198 8.24 -19.48 5.39
C ARG A 198 8.59 -20.63 4.43
N PRO A 199 9.16 -21.75 4.92
CA PRO A 199 9.62 -22.85 4.07
C PRO A 199 8.56 -23.44 3.13
N LEU A 200 7.28 -23.42 3.52
CA LEU A 200 6.17 -24.00 2.76
C LEU A 200 5.40 -22.97 1.91
N GLU A 201 5.75 -21.69 1.98
CA GLU A 201 5.11 -20.67 1.16
C GLU A 201 5.62 -20.74 -0.27
N GLU A 202 4.72 -20.62 -1.25
CA GLU A 202 5.06 -20.60 -2.67
C GLU A 202 5.21 -19.17 -3.21
N SER A 203 4.78 -18.17 -2.44
CA SER A 203 4.94 -16.76 -2.78
C SER A 203 5.01 -15.89 -1.53
N ILE A 204 5.48 -14.66 -1.69
CA ILE A 204 5.49 -13.60 -0.68
C ILE A 204 5.07 -12.29 -1.31
N SER A 205 4.15 -11.57 -0.66
CA SER A 205 3.67 -10.25 -1.08
C SER A 205 4.34 -9.15 -0.27
N GLY A 206 4.28 -7.92 -0.77
CA GLY A 206 4.83 -6.78 -0.05
C GLY A 206 6.30 -6.50 -0.27
N VAL A 207 6.85 -7.06 -1.35
CA VAL A 207 8.26 -6.90 -1.70
C VAL A 207 8.43 -5.68 -2.58
N ILE A 208 9.41 -4.84 -2.26
CA ILE A 208 9.86 -3.80 -3.19
C ILE A 208 10.75 -4.47 -4.23
N VAL A 209 10.45 -4.29 -5.51
CA VAL A 209 11.31 -4.77 -6.59
C VAL A 209 12.00 -3.58 -7.22
N VAL A 210 13.33 -3.59 -7.22
CA VAL A 210 14.15 -2.53 -7.81
C VAL A 210 14.77 -3.05 -9.10
N TYR A 211 14.42 -2.43 -10.21
CA TYR A 211 15.00 -2.73 -11.51
C TYR A 211 16.18 -1.82 -11.80
N THR A 212 17.28 -2.43 -12.18
CA THR A 212 18.51 -1.75 -12.55
C THR A 212 18.96 -2.16 -13.95
N LYS A 213 19.81 -1.35 -14.56
CA LYS A 213 20.39 -1.62 -15.88
C LYS A 213 21.84 -1.20 -15.94
N LYS A 214 22.65 -1.97 -16.65
CA LYS A 214 24.05 -1.64 -16.92
C LYS A 214 24.18 -0.36 -17.74
N MET A 215 24.97 0.58 -17.23
CA MET A 215 25.33 1.79 -17.95
C MET A 215 26.26 1.48 -19.12
N ILE A 216 26.07 2.19 -20.24
CA ILE A 216 26.90 2.01 -21.44
C ILE A 216 28.35 2.38 -21.09
N GLY A 217 29.30 1.49 -21.40
CA GLY A 217 30.72 1.71 -21.15
C GLY A 217 31.15 1.62 -19.67
N SER A 218 30.26 1.27 -18.74
CA SER A 218 30.57 1.14 -17.32
C SER A 218 30.12 -0.22 -16.76
N SER A 219 30.74 -0.65 -15.65
CA SER A 219 30.26 -1.76 -14.83
C SER A 219 29.12 -1.37 -13.89
N ASP A 220 28.80 -0.08 -13.79
CA ASP A 220 27.81 0.45 -12.86
C ASP A 220 26.38 0.15 -13.30
N ARG A 221 25.45 0.37 -12.37
CA ARG A 221 24.02 0.19 -12.61
C ARG A 221 23.26 1.47 -12.35
N GLU A 222 22.45 1.87 -13.33
CA GLU A 222 21.41 2.86 -13.12
C GLU A 222 20.14 2.17 -12.60
N LEU A 223 19.48 2.79 -11.63
CA LEU A 223 18.16 2.39 -11.17
C LEU A 223 17.12 2.98 -12.13
N ILE A 224 16.31 2.13 -12.77
CA ILE A 224 15.47 2.52 -13.92
C ILE A 224 13.97 2.39 -13.68
N ALA A 225 13.56 1.56 -12.71
CA ALA A 225 12.18 1.42 -12.29
C ALA A 225 12.08 0.72 -10.94
N PHE A 226 10.92 0.81 -10.29
CA PHE A 226 10.61 -0.05 -9.15
C PHE A 226 9.12 -0.38 -9.04
N CYS A 227 8.82 -1.49 -8.37
CA CYS A 227 7.50 -1.81 -7.83
C CYS A 227 7.55 -1.63 -6.32
N ASP A 228 6.61 -0.90 -5.74
CA ASP A 228 6.57 -0.61 -4.29
C ASP A 228 5.86 -1.70 -3.47
N ASN A 229 5.07 -2.53 -4.16
CA ASN A 229 4.32 -3.64 -3.60
C ASN A 229 4.14 -4.77 -4.64
N ALA A 230 5.11 -5.67 -4.71
CA ALA A 230 5.06 -6.83 -5.58
C ALA A 230 4.82 -8.12 -4.80
N THR A 231 4.24 -9.10 -5.50
CA THR A 231 4.20 -10.51 -5.10
C THR A 231 5.28 -11.27 -5.85
N ILE A 232 6.13 -11.98 -5.11
CA ILE A 232 7.24 -12.76 -5.64
C ILE A 232 6.94 -14.23 -5.47
N HIS A 233 7.01 -14.98 -6.56
CA HIS A 233 6.78 -16.41 -6.60
C HIS A 233 8.09 -17.17 -6.48
N ARG A 234 8.06 -18.27 -5.73
CA ARG A 234 9.19 -19.18 -5.57
C ARG A 234 9.62 -19.73 -6.92
N LYS A 235 8.67 -20.12 -7.78
CA LYS A 235 8.93 -20.70 -9.10
C LYS A 235 8.50 -19.76 -10.21
N GLY A 236 9.18 -19.86 -11.35
CA GLY A 236 8.72 -19.21 -12.58
C GLY A 236 7.38 -19.80 -13.03
N ILE A 237 6.41 -18.94 -13.26
CA ILE A 237 5.07 -19.26 -13.75
C ILE A 237 5.04 -19.04 -15.27
N TYR A 238 4.41 -19.98 -15.99
CA TYR A 238 4.11 -19.87 -17.41
C TYR A 238 2.59 -19.80 -17.55
N ASP A 239 2.10 -18.77 -18.23
CA ASP A 239 0.66 -18.58 -18.47
C ASP A 239 0.43 -18.05 -19.89
N ASP A 240 -0.13 -18.90 -20.74
CA ASP A 240 -0.42 -18.60 -22.14
C ASP A 240 -1.50 -17.52 -22.29
N ASN A 241 -2.37 -17.36 -21.28
CA ASN A 241 -3.46 -16.38 -21.31
C ASN A 241 -2.97 -14.94 -21.21
N LEU A 242 -1.77 -14.73 -20.66
CA LEU A 242 -1.15 -13.42 -20.52
C LEU A 242 -0.49 -12.91 -21.81
N GLN A 243 -0.48 -13.73 -22.88
CA GLN A 243 0.05 -13.39 -24.21
C GLN A 243 1.51 -12.90 -24.20
N ARG A 244 2.31 -13.38 -23.24
CA ARG A 244 3.73 -13.05 -23.09
C ARG A 244 4.56 -14.02 -23.94
N THR A 245 4.53 -13.86 -25.26
CA THR A 245 5.22 -14.76 -26.20
C THR A 245 6.33 -14.03 -26.94
N ILE A 246 7.51 -14.64 -27.02
CA ILE A 246 8.59 -14.21 -27.91
C ILE A 246 8.75 -15.20 -29.05
N GLU A 247 9.23 -14.72 -30.19
CA GLU A 247 9.60 -15.56 -31.32
C GLU A 247 11.11 -15.48 -31.52
N GLU A 248 11.78 -16.63 -31.44
CA GLU A 248 13.21 -16.74 -31.67
C GLU A 248 13.44 -17.82 -32.73
N ASN A 249 14.11 -17.47 -33.83
CA ASN A 249 14.39 -18.39 -34.95
C ASN A 249 13.13 -19.07 -35.54
N GLY A 250 11.97 -18.40 -35.49
CA GLY A 250 10.68 -18.94 -35.99
C GLY A 250 9.94 -19.84 -34.98
N GLU A 251 10.51 -20.07 -33.80
CA GLU A 251 9.84 -20.78 -32.71
C GLU A 251 9.25 -19.80 -31.71
N LYS A 252 7.97 -20.00 -31.40
CA LYS A 252 7.26 -19.22 -30.38
C LYS A 252 7.43 -19.87 -29.03
N SER A 253 7.86 -19.09 -28.04
CA SER A 253 7.98 -19.52 -26.65
C SER A 253 7.28 -18.58 -25.70
N VAL A 254 6.59 -19.17 -24.72
CA VAL A 254 5.89 -18.42 -23.68
C VAL A 254 6.89 -18.03 -22.61
N CYS A 255 6.94 -16.73 -22.33
CA CYS A 255 7.83 -16.17 -21.33
C CYS A 255 7.25 -16.38 -19.94
N SER A 256 8.10 -16.87 -19.04
CA SER A 256 7.77 -16.99 -17.62
C SER A 256 7.89 -15.68 -16.86
N PHE A 257 7.29 -15.62 -15.68
CA PHE A 257 7.45 -14.55 -14.71
C PHE A 257 7.59 -15.13 -13.29
N ALA A 258 8.17 -14.36 -12.38
CA ALA A 258 8.21 -14.70 -10.95
C ALA A 258 7.79 -13.50 -10.08
N ILE A 259 7.45 -12.37 -10.70
CA ILE A 259 7.12 -11.10 -10.04
C ILE A 259 5.80 -10.64 -10.62
N GLU A 260 4.86 -10.28 -9.75
CA GLU A 260 3.59 -9.66 -10.10
C GLU A 260 3.41 -8.36 -9.34
N SER A 261 2.94 -7.31 -10.01
CA SER A 261 2.57 -6.07 -9.32
C SER A 261 1.48 -5.32 -10.08
N ASP A 262 0.69 -4.55 -9.35
CA ASP A 262 -0.30 -3.65 -9.94
C ASP A 262 0.32 -2.29 -10.31
N THR A 263 1.52 -2.00 -9.80
CA THR A 263 2.22 -0.73 -9.93
C THR A 263 3.64 -0.93 -10.46
N LEU A 264 4.08 0.02 -11.27
CA LEU A 264 5.48 0.17 -11.68
C LEU A 264 5.74 1.66 -11.86
N PHE A 265 6.78 2.15 -11.18
CA PHE A 265 7.24 3.52 -11.26
C PHE A 265 8.43 3.57 -12.21
N ASN A 266 8.27 4.26 -13.33
CA ASN A 266 9.32 4.36 -14.35
C ASN A 266 10.21 5.57 -14.08
N LEU A 267 11.50 5.30 -13.87
CA LEU A 267 12.50 6.31 -13.53
C LEU A 267 13.44 6.61 -14.71
N SER A 268 13.22 5.95 -15.86
CA SER A 268 14.11 6.04 -17.01
C SER A 268 14.20 7.46 -17.61
N GLY A 269 13.13 8.25 -17.44
CA GLY A 269 13.02 9.63 -17.94
C GLY A 269 13.49 10.71 -16.96
N LEU A 270 13.99 10.35 -15.78
CA LEU A 270 14.50 11.34 -14.82
C LEU A 270 15.90 11.81 -15.20
N ASP A 271 16.15 13.11 -15.01
CA ASP A 271 17.46 13.73 -15.23
C ASP A 271 18.48 13.25 -14.18
N GLU A 272 18.08 13.22 -12.90
CA GLU A 272 18.89 12.72 -11.80
C GLU A 272 18.52 11.27 -11.50
N LYS A 273 19.38 10.34 -11.92
CA LYS A 273 19.21 8.91 -11.65
C LYS A 273 20.11 8.45 -10.52
N PHE A 274 19.59 7.54 -9.69
CA PHE A 274 20.40 6.82 -8.74
C PHE A 274 21.34 5.84 -9.46
N VAL A 275 22.64 5.96 -9.20
CA VAL A 275 23.67 5.08 -9.76
C VAL A 275 24.31 4.26 -8.64
N ILE A 276 24.34 2.95 -8.84
CA ILE A 276 25.09 2.01 -8.00
C ILE A 276 26.48 1.86 -8.61
N HIS A 277 27.48 2.43 -7.95
CA HIS A 277 28.88 2.21 -8.27
C HIS A 277 29.29 0.80 -7.82
N VAL A 278 29.34 -0.15 -8.76
CA VAL A 278 29.50 -1.58 -8.43
C VAL A 278 30.84 -1.85 -7.75
N ALA A 279 31.85 -1.04 -8.03
CA ALA A 279 33.18 -1.10 -7.41
C ALA A 279 33.17 -0.85 -5.89
N ASP A 280 32.18 -0.11 -5.37
CA ASP A 280 32.04 0.19 -3.93
C ASP A 280 31.55 -1.03 -3.12
N TYR A 281 31.08 -2.07 -3.81
CA TYR A 281 30.43 -3.23 -3.21
C TYR A 281 31.13 -4.53 -3.64
N SER A 282 30.66 -5.12 -4.74
CA SER A 282 31.22 -6.34 -5.29
C SER A 282 30.93 -6.39 -6.78
N THR A 283 31.95 -6.69 -7.58
CA THR A 283 31.80 -6.94 -9.02
C THR A 283 30.87 -8.10 -9.34
N TRP A 284 30.55 -8.94 -8.35
CA TRP A 284 29.67 -10.10 -8.46
C TRP A 284 28.28 -9.86 -7.86
N MET A 285 27.96 -8.64 -7.39
CA MET A 285 26.71 -8.39 -6.66
C MET A 285 25.45 -8.73 -7.46
N PHE A 286 25.50 -8.63 -8.80
CA PHE A 286 24.40 -9.01 -9.69
C PHE A 286 24.62 -10.37 -10.37
N ARG A 287 25.39 -11.27 -9.75
CA ARG A 287 25.48 -12.65 -10.24
C ARG A 287 24.08 -13.27 -10.20
N GLN A 288 23.67 -13.95 -11.28
CA GLN A 288 22.29 -14.41 -11.49
C GLN A 288 21.26 -13.27 -11.64
N GLN A 289 21.73 -12.06 -11.97
CA GLN A 289 20.91 -10.89 -12.26
C GLN A 289 20.04 -10.42 -11.09
N ARG A 290 20.41 -10.73 -9.85
CA ARG A 290 19.67 -10.31 -8.66
C ARG A 290 20.50 -10.31 -7.38
N PHE A 291 20.02 -9.59 -6.38
CA PHE A 291 20.41 -9.78 -4.97
C PHE A 291 19.27 -9.32 -4.05
N TYR A 292 19.42 -9.52 -2.74
CA TYR A 292 18.38 -9.28 -1.73
C TYR A 292 18.83 -8.22 -0.71
N LYS A 293 17.86 -7.50 -0.16
CA LYS A 293 18.06 -6.60 0.99
C LYS A 293 18.89 -7.25 2.10
N GLY A 294 19.71 -6.46 2.79
CA GLY A 294 20.57 -6.92 3.88
C GLY A 294 21.94 -7.39 3.39
N THR A 295 22.10 -7.70 2.10
CA THR A 295 23.42 -7.98 1.50
C THR A 295 24.33 -6.75 1.58
N TYR A 296 23.78 -5.55 1.36
CA TYR A 296 24.50 -4.27 1.41
C TYR A 296 23.67 -3.20 2.17
N PRO A 297 23.64 -3.22 3.51
CA PRO A 297 22.70 -2.39 4.29
C PRO A 297 22.79 -0.88 4.01
N LYS A 298 23.99 -0.32 3.86
CA LYS A 298 24.17 1.10 3.51
C LYS A 298 23.67 1.46 2.13
N LEU A 299 23.65 0.50 1.18
CA LEU A 299 23.05 0.71 -0.13
C LEU A 299 21.53 0.67 -0.03
N ASP A 300 21.00 -0.26 0.76
CA ASP A 300 19.56 -0.35 1.03
C ASP A 300 19.03 0.99 1.56
N ASP A 301 19.68 1.57 2.57
CA ASP A 301 19.29 2.87 3.15
C ASP A 301 19.25 3.99 2.09
N LYS A 302 20.30 4.07 1.27
CA LYS A 302 20.39 5.09 0.20
C LYS A 302 19.29 4.93 -0.84
N ILE A 303 18.99 3.70 -1.26
CA ILE A 303 17.96 3.41 -2.25
C ILE A 303 16.56 3.68 -1.66
N ILE A 304 16.33 3.30 -0.41
CA ILE A 304 15.07 3.59 0.29
C ILE A 304 14.84 5.10 0.36
N SER A 305 15.83 5.88 0.81
CA SER A 305 15.72 7.35 0.85
C SER A 305 15.46 7.96 -0.54
N TYR A 306 16.09 7.42 -1.58
CA TYR A 306 15.84 7.86 -2.96
C TYR A 306 14.40 7.56 -3.42
N ILE A 307 13.89 6.36 -3.15
CA ILE A 307 12.50 5.98 -3.48
C ILE A 307 11.50 6.81 -2.69
N GLU A 308 11.73 7.04 -1.39
CA GLU A 308 10.88 7.88 -0.54
C GLU A 308 10.81 9.32 -1.05
N ALA A 309 11.96 9.90 -1.41
CA ALA A 309 12.01 11.25 -1.99
C ALA A 309 11.26 11.33 -3.32
N TYR A 310 11.40 10.31 -4.18
CA TYR A 310 10.68 10.23 -5.45
C TYR A 310 9.17 10.16 -5.24
N LEU A 311 8.68 9.24 -4.39
CA LEU A 311 7.25 9.07 -4.15
C LEU A 311 6.61 10.32 -3.54
N LYS A 312 7.33 10.97 -2.61
CA LYS A 312 6.87 12.23 -2.01
C LYS A 312 6.75 13.36 -3.05
N LYS A 313 7.70 13.42 -3.99
CA LYS A 313 7.67 14.38 -5.09
C LYS A 313 6.51 14.09 -6.04
N GLU A 314 6.34 12.84 -6.45
CA GLU A 314 5.23 12.41 -7.34
C GLU A 314 3.87 12.74 -6.71
N GLU A 315 3.67 12.44 -5.42
CA GLU A 315 2.43 12.78 -4.72
C GLU A 315 2.16 14.30 -4.70
N SER A 316 3.20 15.11 -4.51
CA SER A 316 3.08 16.56 -4.52
C SER A 316 2.76 17.14 -5.90
N GLU A 317 3.37 16.60 -6.97
CA GLU A 317 3.11 17.02 -8.35
C GLU A 317 1.72 16.58 -8.80
N ASP A 318 1.30 15.38 -8.43
CA ASP A 318 -0.07 14.91 -8.63
C ASP A 318 -1.06 15.89 -7.96
N ASP A 319 -0.89 16.18 -6.66
CA ASP A 319 -1.80 17.09 -5.95
C ASP A 319 -1.85 18.50 -6.56
N LEU A 320 -0.72 19.03 -7.05
CA LEU A 320 -0.68 20.31 -7.78
C LEU A 320 -1.42 20.25 -9.11
N SER A 321 -1.16 19.23 -9.94
CA SER A 321 -1.84 19.05 -11.23
C SER A 321 -3.34 18.88 -11.06
N TYR A 322 -3.78 18.20 -10.00
CA TYR A 322 -5.18 18.06 -9.64
C TYR A 322 -5.79 19.40 -9.18
N GLN A 323 -5.05 20.22 -8.42
CA GLN A 323 -5.50 21.55 -8.01
C GLN A 323 -5.66 22.50 -9.21
N GLU A 324 -4.73 22.47 -10.16
CA GLU A 324 -4.80 23.24 -11.41
C GLU A 324 -5.98 22.78 -12.28
N ALA A 325 -6.14 21.46 -12.47
CA ALA A 325 -7.28 20.90 -13.20
C ALA A 325 -8.63 21.30 -12.58
N ILE A 326 -8.72 21.44 -11.25
CA ILE A 326 -9.95 21.89 -10.55
C ILE A 326 -10.22 23.40 -10.73
N GLN A 327 -9.16 24.21 -10.91
CA GLN A 327 -9.28 25.65 -11.16
C GLN A 327 -9.74 25.94 -12.59
N ASP A 328 -9.36 25.10 -13.56
CA ASP A 328 -9.69 25.23 -14.98
C ASP A 328 -11.09 24.68 -15.36
N ILE A 329 -11.81 24.03 -14.43
CA ILE A 329 -13.20 23.61 -14.68
C ILE A 329 -14.11 24.84 -14.69
N THR A 330 -14.49 25.29 -15.88
CA THR A 330 -15.70 26.08 -16.09
C THR A 330 -16.93 25.18 -15.94
N LEU A 331 -17.98 25.67 -15.29
CA LEU A 331 -19.16 24.89 -14.85
C LEU A 331 -20.04 24.31 -15.98
N ASP A 332 -19.62 24.42 -17.24
CA ASP A 332 -20.46 24.15 -18.40
C ASP A 332 -20.06 22.88 -19.20
N ASP A 333 -18.97 22.16 -18.84
CA ASP A 333 -18.50 20.99 -19.61
C ASP A 333 -18.62 19.65 -18.84
N GLU A 334 -19.67 18.88 -19.15
CA GLU A 334 -19.90 17.51 -18.66
C GLU A 334 -18.76 16.53 -19.00
N ASP A 335 -18.01 16.78 -20.08
CA ASP A 335 -16.96 15.86 -20.55
C ASP A 335 -15.67 15.94 -19.72
N ASN A 336 -15.34 17.10 -19.13
CA ASN A 336 -14.20 17.23 -18.20
C ASN A 336 -14.45 16.47 -16.88
N PHE A 337 -15.71 16.28 -16.49
CA PHE A 337 -16.09 15.54 -15.28
C PHE A 337 -15.79 14.04 -15.36
N LYS A 338 -15.85 13.45 -16.55
CA LYS A 338 -15.53 12.03 -16.77
C LYS A 338 -14.03 11.76 -16.71
N VAL A 339 -13.21 12.71 -17.16
CA VAL A 339 -11.74 12.64 -17.11
C VAL A 339 -11.23 12.67 -15.67
N LEU A 340 -11.83 13.51 -14.81
CA LEU A 340 -11.50 13.57 -13.36
C LEU A 340 -11.81 12.29 -12.58
N LEU A 341 -12.76 11.48 -13.05
CA LEU A 341 -13.15 10.22 -12.42
C LEU A 341 -12.39 9.00 -12.96
N SER A 342 -11.55 9.17 -13.98
CA SER A 342 -10.66 8.11 -14.49
C SER A 342 -9.25 8.28 -13.93
N GLY A 343 -8.97 7.69 -12.77
CA GLY A 343 -7.62 7.70 -12.19
C GLY A 343 -7.54 7.12 -10.77
N LYS A 344 -6.31 7.06 -10.21
CA LYS A 344 -5.98 6.54 -8.87
C LYS A 344 -6.65 7.31 -7.71
N ASN A 345 -7.26 8.47 -7.98
CA ASN A 345 -7.75 9.41 -6.96
C ASN A 345 -9.29 9.58 -6.91
N LYS A 346 -10.06 8.55 -7.29
CA LYS A 346 -11.55 8.57 -7.21
C LYS A 346 -12.09 9.03 -5.84
N MET A 347 -11.42 8.69 -4.75
CA MET A 347 -11.82 9.09 -3.38
C MET A 347 -11.51 10.56 -3.06
N LYS A 348 -10.39 11.11 -3.53
CA LYS A 348 -10.03 12.54 -3.36
C LYS A 348 -11.00 13.44 -4.16
N ALA A 349 -11.39 13.02 -5.37
CA ALA A 349 -12.39 13.72 -6.19
C ALA A 349 -13.79 13.75 -5.53
N LEU A 350 -14.20 12.65 -4.91
CA LEU A 350 -15.47 12.55 -4.19
C LEU A 350 -15.50 13.43 -2.93
N TYR A 351 -14.38 13.53 -2.22
CA TYR A 351 -14.22 14.32 -0.98
C TYR A 351 -14.30 15.83 -1.21
N LEU A 352 -13.77 16.34 -2.33
CA LEU A 352 -13.84 17.77 -2.66
C LEU A 352 -15.17 18.17 -3.30
N PHE A 353 -15.82 17.28 -4.05
CA PHE A 353 -17.17 17.53 -4.58
C PHE A 353 -18.17 17.76 -3.46
N THR A 354 -18.14 16.93 -2.41
CA THR A 354 -18.96 17.16 -1.22
C THR A 354 -18.60 18.48 -0.57
N HIS A 355 -17.33 18.79 -0.35
CA HIS A 355 -16.92 20.06 0.27
C HIS A 355 -17.33 21.32 -0.54
N ARG A 356 -17.23 21.30 -1.87
CA ARG A 356 -17.58 22.45 -2.73
C ARG A 356 -19.10 22.60 -2.87
N CYS A 357 -19.86 21.50 -2.96
CA CYS A 357 -21.33 21.52 -2.87
C CYS A 357 -21.79 22.09 -1.53
N TYR A 358 -21.17 21.71 -0.42
CA TYR A 358 -21.49 22.26 0.90
C TYR A 358 -21.19 23.77 1.03
N SER A 359 -20.17 24.28 0.35
CA SER A 359 -19.85 25.72 0.35
C SER A 359 -20.85 26.60 -0.43
N ARG A 360 -21.61 26.03 -1.38
CA ARG A 360 -22.61 26.76 -2.19
C ARG A 360 -24.05 26.62 -1.69
N PHE A 361 -24.33 25.78 -0.69
CA PHE A 361 -25.67 25.59 -0.12
C PHE A 361 -26.11 26.69 0.87
N THR A 362 -25.40 27.82 0.95
CA THR A 362 -25.79 28.98 1.78
C THR A 362 -26.65 30.02 1.04
N TYR A 363 -27.13 29.73 -0.17
CA TYR A 363 -28.16 30.55 -0.83
C TYR A 363 -29.49 29.80 -0.97
N PRO A 364 -30.63 30.40 -0.57
CA PRO A 364 -31.92 29.74 -0.61
C PRO A 364 -32.47 29.76 -2.04
N GLY A 365 -32.36 28.62 -2.72
CA GLY A 365 -33.08 28.33 -3.96
C GLY A 365 -32.20 27.77 -5.07
N GLY A 366 -32.41 26.51 -5.44
CA GLY A 366 -31.98 26.01 -6.75
C GLY A 366 -31.54 24.54 -6.82
N LEU A 367 -32.43 23.73 -7.40
CA LEU A 367 -32.22 22.46 -8.12
C LEU A 367 -31.61 21.24 -7.40
N VAL A 368 -32.50 20.25 -7.19
CA VAL A 368 -32.18 18.86 -6.86
C VAL A 368 -31.75 18.14 -8.14
N PHE A 369 -30.48 17.74 -8.25
CA PHE A 369 -30.04 16.77 -9.25
C PHE A 369 -30.17 15.35 -8.67
N SER A 370 -31.00 14.53 -9.33
CA SER A 370 -31.10 13.09 -9.05
C SER A 370 -30.13 12.34 -9.95
N PHE A 371 -29.07 11.78 -9.36
CA PHE A 371 -28.25 10.77 -10.03
C PHE A 371 -28.87 9.39 -9.77
N LYS A 372 -29.33 8.72 -10.83
CA LYS A 372 -29.56 7.28 -10.83
C LYS A 372 -28.21 6.59 -11.10
N LEU A 373 -27.78 5.78 -10.14
CA LEU A 373 -26.69 4.81 -10.28
C LEU A 373 -27.11 3.65 -11.17
#